data_AF-A0A930JG17-F1
#
_entry.id   AF-A0A930JG17-F1
#
_cell.length_a   1.000
_cell.length_b   1.000
_cell.length_c   1.000
_cell.angle_alpha   90.00
_cell.angle_beta   90.00
_cell.angle_gamma   90.00
#
_symmetry.space_group_name_H-M   'P 1'
#
loop_
_entity.id
_entity.type
_entity.pdbx_description
1 polymer ?
#
loop_
_entity_poly.entity_id
_entity_poly.type
_entity_poly.pdbx_seq_one_letter_code
_entity_poly.pdbx_strand_id
1 'polypeptide(L)' 'MKYKGLSEYVEREVALMGANGALHRFESMLKYAETTMQEHLHEKCADALDDWLPIIRMFISDCKNELK' A
#
# COMPACT_ATOMS: atom_id res chain seq x y z
N MET A 1 -3.16 12.97 -2.91
CA MET A 1 -2.09 12.18 -2.24
C MET A 1 -0.95 13.07 -1.72
N LYS A 2 -0.48 12.79 -0.49
CA LYS A 2 0.57 13.58 0.22
C LYS A 2 2.01 13.34 -0.27
N TYR A 3 2.28 12.27 -1.02
CA TYR A 3 3.64 11.87 -1.41
C TYR A 3 3.89 12.07 -2.92
N LYS A 4 4.91 12.89 -3.24
CA LYS A 4 5.33 13.18 -4.61
C LYS A 4 5.95 11.91 -5.25
N GLY A 5 5.45 11.52 -6.42
CA GLY A 5 5.89 10.32 -7.16
C GLY A 5 5.00 9.09 -7.01
N LEU A 6 4.14 9.03 -5.99
CA LEU A 6 3.15 7.93 -5.88
C LEU A 6 1.97 8.11 -6.84
N SER A 7 1.66 9.34 -7.25
CA SER A 7 0.60 9.61 -8.23
C SER A 7 0.88 8.94 -9.58
N GLU A 8 2.10 9.05 -10.10
CA GLU A 8 2.50 8.41 -11.37
C GLU A 8 2.43 6.89 -11.29
N TYR A 9 2.81 6.31 -10.14
CA TYR A 9 2.65 4.88 -9.89
C TYR A 9 1.17 4.47 -9.89
N VAL A 10 0.31 5.22 -9.18
CA VAL A 10 -1.12 4.94 -9.14
C VAL A 10 -1.76 5.06 -10.52
N GLU A 11 -1.46 6.13 -11.27
CA GLU A 11 -1.95 6.33 -12.64
C GLU A 11 -1.55 5.17 -13.55
N ARG A 12 -0.30 4.70 -13.45
CA ARG A 12 0.18 3.54 -14.20
C ARG A 12 -0.58 2.26 -13.83
N GLU A 13 -0.77 1.98 -12.55
CA GLU A 13 -1.49 0.77 -12.12
C GLU A 13 -2.95 0.84 -12.57
N VAL A 14 -3.62 1.99 -12.42
CA VAL A 14 -5.00 2.22 -12.90
C VAL A 14 -5.10 2.03 -14.40
N ALA A 15 -4.14 2.51 -15.19
CA ALA A 15 -4.12 2.31 -16.64
C ALA A 15 -3.99 0.83 -17.03
N LEU A 16 -3.29 0.02 -16.23
CA LEU A 16 -3.03 -1.40 -16.51
C LEU A 16 -4.20 -2.32 -16.11
N MET A 17 -4.85 -2.07 -14.98
CA MET A 17 -5.83 -3.00 -14.40
C MET A 17 -7.16 -2.35 -13.99
N GLY A 18 -7.35 -1.07 -14.32
CA GLY A 18 -8.51 -0.28 -13.89
C GLY A 18 -8.43 0.13 -12.43
N ALA A 19 -9.28 1.10 -12.04
CA ALA A 19 -9.32 1.65 -10.69
C ALA A 19 -9.57 0.57 -9.60
N ASN A 20 -10.57 -0.29 -9.81
CA ASN A 20 -10.91 -1.36 -8.88
C ASN A 20 -9.79 -2.40 -8.76
N GLY A 21 -9.14 -2.75 -9.88
CA GLY A 21 -8.02 -3.69 -9.87
C GLY A 21 -6.81 -3.13 -9.12
N ALA A 22 -6.48 -1.85 -9.37
CA ALA A 22 -5.35 -1.18 -8.72
C ALA A 22 -5.60 -1.07 -7.21
N LEU A 23 -6.82 -0.72 -6.81
CA LEU A 23 -7.19 -0.67 -5.41
C LEU A 23 -7.07 -2.04 -4.73
N HIS A 24 -7.59 -3.10 -5.38
CA HIS A 24 -7.50 -4.46 -4.85
C HIS A 24 -6.04 -4.94 -4.68
N ARG A 25 -5.17 -4.57 -5.63
CA ARG A 25 -3.73 -4.83 -5.53
C ARG A 25 -3.12 -4.14 -4.31
N PHE A 26 -3.41 -2.86 -4.11
CA PHE A 26 -2.84 -2.12 -2.96
C PHE A 26 -3.33 -2.68 -1.62
N GLU A 27 -4.60 -3.04 -1.51
CA GLU A 27 -5.14 -3.72 -0.33
C GLU A 27 -4.44 -5.07 -0.08
N SER A 28 -4.18 -5.83 -1.13
CA SER A 28 -3.46 -7.10 -1.05
C SER A 28 -2.01 -6.91 -0.58
N MET A 29 -1.34 -5.85 -1.04
CA MET A 29 0.00 -5.49 -0.56
C MET A 29 0.02 -5.15 0.93
N LEU A 30 -0.97 -4.38 1.41
CA LEU A 30 -1.09 -4.08 2.84
C LEU A 30 -1.35 -5.34 3.66
N LYS A 31 -2.27 -6.19 3.21
CA LYS A 31 -2.56 -7.46 3.90
C LYS A 31 -1.30 -8.33 3.98
N TYR A 32 -0.54 -8.42 2.89
CA TYR A 32 0.72 -9.15 2.88
C TYR A 32 1.70 -8.59 3.91
N ALA A 33 1.90 -7.26 3.94
CA ALA A 33 2.76 -6.62 4.92
C ALA A 33 2.31 -6.90 6.37
N GLU A 34 1.01 -6.80 6.66
CA GLU A 34 0.44 -7.09 7.98
C GLU A 34 0.64 -8.55 8.39
N THR A 35 0.47 -9.51 7.47
CA THR A 35 0.72 -10.93 7.74
C THR A 35 2.21 -11.20 7.98
N THR A 36 3.09 -10.64 7.15
CA THR A 36 4.55 -10.78 7.33
C THR A 36 5.00 -10.22 8.68
N MET A 37 4.44 -9.09 9.12
CA MET A 37 4.72 -8.54 10.45
C MET A 37 4.34 -9.49 11.59
N GLN A 38 3.19 -10.16 11.47
CA GLN A 38 2.73 -11.12 12.48
C GLN A 38 3.61 -12.38 12.52
N GLU A 39 4.07 -12.85 11.36
CA GLU A 39 4.86 -14.08 11.24
C GLU A 39 6.34 -13.90 11.65
N HIS A 40 6.90 -12.70 11.46
CA HIS A 40 8.33 -12.42 11.61
C HIS A 40 8.63 -11.34 12.66
N LEU A 41 7.81 -11.24 13.71
CA LEU A 41 7.79 -10.15 14.70
C LEU A 41 9.12 -9.88 15.44
N HIS A 42 10.11 -10.76 15.32
CA HIS A 42 11.43 -10.66 15.96
C HIS A 42 12.58 -10.43 14.96
N GLU A 43 12.28 -10.34 13.66
CA GLU A 43 13.27 -10.08 12.63
C GLU A 43 13.45 -8.58 12.44
N LYS A 44 14.68 -8.12 12.21
CA LYS A 44 14.99 -6.70 11.95
C LYS A 44 14.24 -6.11 10.74
N CYS A 45 13.82 -6.98 9.81
CA CYS A 45 13.01 -6.58 8.66
C CYS A 45 11.58 -6.20 9.08
N ALA A 46 11.06 -6.77 10.18
CA ALA A 46 9.78 -6.40 10.76
C ALA A 46 9.83 -5.01 11.38
N ASP A 47 10.90 -4.64 12.09
CA ASP A 47 11.04 -3.29 12.67
C ASP A 47 10.95 -2.19 11.60
N ALA A 48 11.68 -2.36 10.49
CA ALA A 48 11.62 -1.41 9.38
C ALA A 48 10.23 -1.37 8.71
N LEU A 49 9.57 -2.53 8.55
CA LEU A 49 8.24 -2.58 7.97
C LEU A 49 7.17 -1.99 8.90
N ASP A 50 7.33 -2.10 10.22
CA ASP A 50 6.46 -1.49 11.23
C ASP A 50 6.44 0.03 11.10
N ASP A 51 7.61 0.65 10.93
CA ASP A 51 7.75 2.09 10.71
C ASP A 51 7.02 2.56 9.43
N TRP A 52 7.00 1.74 8.38
CA TRP A 52 6.36 2.05 7.10
C TRP A 52 4.87 1.70 7.04
N LEU A 53 4.38 0.81 7.90
CA LEU A 53 2.99 0.34 7.89
C LEU A 53 1.96 1.48 7.95
N PRO A 54 2.11 2.50 8.84
CA PRO A 54 1.19 3.64 8.88
C PRO A 54 1.17 4.44 7.57
N ILE A 55 2.31 4.56 6.90
CA ILE A 55 2.43 5.28 5.62
C ILE A 55 1.71 4.52 4.52
N ILE A 56 1.89 3.19 4.46
CA ILE A 56 1.19 2.31 3.49
C ILE A 56 -0.33 2.38 3.71
N ARG A 57 -0.79 2.32 4.96
CA ARG A 57 -2.22 2.46 5.31
C ARG A 57 -2.80 3.79 4.86
N MET A 58 -2.08 4.89 5.12
CA MET A 58 -2.52 6.23 4.72
C MET A 58 -2.57 6.36 3.19
N PHE A 59 -1.54 5.88 2.48
CA PHE A 59 -1.53 5.85 1.01
C PHE A 59 -2.74 5.10 0.44
N ILE A 60 -3.04 3.91 0.96
CA ILE A 60 -4.19 3.13 0.49
C ILE A 60 -5.51 3.83 0.80
N SER A 61 -5.63 4.48 1.96
CA SER A 61 -6.80 5.29 2.29
C SER A 61 -6.98 6.46 1.34
N ASP A 62 -5.90 7.15 0.95
CA ASP A 62 -5.94 8.21 -0.05
C ASP A 62 -6.43 7.65 -1.41
N CYS A 63 -5.86 6.53 -1.86
CA CYS A 63 -6.30 5.85 -3.10
C CYS A 63 -7.77 5.45 -3.06
N LYS A 64 -8.29 4.94 -1.93
CA LYS A 64 -9.72 4.61 -1.75
C LYS A 64 -10.64 5.82 -1.88
N ASN A 65 -10.15 7.01 -1.56
CA ASN A 65 -10.94 8.23 -1.64
C ASN A 65 -10.86 8.87 -3.02
N GLU A 66 -9.71 8.75 -3.69
CA GLU A 66 -9.43 9.37 -4.99
C GLU A 66 -9.86 8.51 -6.20
N LEU A 67 -9.84 7.17 -6.08
CA LEU A 67 -10.16 6.23 -7.18
C LEU A 67 -11.61 5.73 -7.17
N LYS A 68 -12.49 6.33 -6.35
CA LYS A 68 -13.91 5.99 -6.25
C LYS A 68 -14.73 6.51 -7.41
#